data_AF-A0A1R1J7Z7-F1
#
_entry.id   AF-A0A1R1J7Z7-F1
#
_cell.length_a   1.000
_cell.length_b   1.000
_cell.length_c   1.000
_cell.angle_alpha   90.00
_cell.angle_beta   90.00
_cell.angle_gamma   90.00
#
_symmetry.space_group_name_H-M   'P 1'
#
loop_
_entity.id
_entity.type
_entity.pdbx_description
1 polymer ?
#
loop_
_entity_poly.entity_id
_entity_poly.type
_entity_poly.pdbx_seq_one_letter_code
_entity_poly.pdbx_strand_id
1 'polypeptide(L)'
;MNFSEDDVLDVLTRYPDDISLDGACLEVLGAALREFEALSKGQWSLSNYTMSINVGSEGRVIAVSLMPNPAYEINGVPFEIASRGMYLHGRGVTYVYAIETRQLVKTVYMR
;
A
#
# COMPACT_ATOMS: atom_id res chain seq x y z
N MET A 1 4.99 -10.67 -18.62
CA MET A 1 5.53 -9.37 -19.06
C MET A 1 7.01 -9.46 -18.79
N ASN A 2 7.87 -9.33 -19.82
CA ASN A 2 9.32 -9.37 -19.66
C ASN A 2 9.84 -7.95 -19.89
N PHE A 3 10.71 -7.47 -19.02
CA PHE A 3 11.38 -6.18 -19.17
C PHE A 3 12.59 -6.34 -20.09
N SER A 4 12.86 -5.33 -20.93
CA SER A 4 14.10 -5.29 -21.72
C SER A 4 15.29 -4.90 -20.86
N GLU A 5 16.51 -5.20 -21.32
CA GLU A 5 17.73 -4.76 -20.64
C GLU A 5 17.82 -3.23 -20.56
N ASP A 6 17.33 -2.53 -21.60
CA ASP A 6 17.23 -1.07 -21.64
C ASP A 6 16.27 -0.53 -20.58
N ASP A 7 15.11 -1.18 -20.36
CA ASP A 7 14.17 -0.80 -19.30
C ASP A 7 14.82 -0.89 -17.90
N VAL A 8 15.66 -1.90 -17.69
CA VAL A 8 16.38 -2.10 -16.42
C VAL A 8 17.48 -1.04 -16.26
N LEU A 9 18.23 -0.76 -17.32
CA LEU A 9 19.32 0.20 -17.29
C LEU A 9 18.81 1.62 -17.06
N ASP A 10 17.66 1.99 -17.64
CA ASP A 10 17.00 3.28 -17.39
C ASP A 10 16.74 3.50 -15.90
N VAL A 11 16.21 2.48 -15.21
CA VAL A 11 15.94 2.56 -13.77
C VAL A 11 17.24 2.65 -12.94
N LEU A 12 18.27 1.89 -13.31
CA LEU A 12 19.54 1.86 -12.57
C LEU A 12 20.37 3.14 -12.71
N THR A 13 20.18 3.87 -13.82
CA THR A 13 20.98 5.07 -14.15
C THR A 13 20.21 6.38 -13.94
N ARG A 14 18.94 6.30 -13.52
CA ARG A 14 18.10 7.46 -13.25
C ARG A 14 18.67 8.30 -12.10
N TYR A 15 18.93 9.57 -12.37
CA TYR A 15 19.37 10.54 -11.38
C TYR A 15 18.80 11.95 -11.69
N PRO A 16 18.32 12.72 -10.70
CA PRO A 16 18.21 12.35 -9.28
C PRO A 16 17.19 11.22 -9.07
N ASP A 17 17.31 10.53 -7.93
CA ASP A 17 16.34 9.49 -7.54
C ASP A 17 14.93 10.09 -7.43
N ASP A 18 13.92 9.35 -7.89
CA ASP A 18 12.52 9.78 -7.78
C ASP A 18 12.09 9.90 -6.30
N ILE A 19 12.57 8.99 -5.44
CA ILE A 19 12.31 8.94 -4.00
C ILE A 19 13.54 8.38 -3.27
N SER A 20 13.96 9.03 -2.18
CA SER A 20 14.97 8.52 -1.24
C SER A 20 14.38 8.39 0.15
N LEU A 21 14.55 7.23 0.79
CA LEU A 21 13.95 6.89 2.09
C LEU A 21 14.99 6.30 3.03
N ASP A 22 14.80 6.52 4.33
CA ASP A 22 15.55 5.81 5.37
C ASP A 22 15.29 4.30 5.28
N GLY A 23 16.33 3.48 5.50
CA GLY A 23 16.25 2.02 5.40
C GLY A 23 15.21 1.38 6.33
N ALA A 24 14.88 2.03 7.46
CA ALA A 24 13.81 1.58 8.35
C ALA A 24 12.43 1.58 7.68
N CYS A 25 12.26 2.29 6.54
CA CYS A 25 11.03 2.22 5.76
C CYS A 25 10.73 0.79 5.28
N LEU A 26 11.76 -0.02 5.00
CA LEU A 26 11.55 -1.43 4.61
C LEU A 26 10.91 -2.24 5.74
N GLU A 27 11.33 -2.00 6.99
CA GLU A 27 10.74 -2.64 8.16
C GLU A 27 9.29 -2.20 8.36
N VAL A 28 8.99 -0.92 8.13
CA VAL A 28 7.63 -0.37 8.21
C VAL A 28 6.72 -0.97 7.15
N LEU A 29 7.19 -1.13 5.90
CA LEU A 29 6.41 -1.79 4.85
C LEU A 29 6.10 -3.25 5.22
N GLY A 30 7.09 -3.96 5.79
CA GLY A 30 6.87 -5.30 6.33
C GLY A 30 5.87 -5.33 7.47
N ALA A 31 5.85 -4.31 8.34
CA ALA A 31 4.86 -4.18 9.41
C ALA A 31 3.45 -3.92 8.86
N ALA A 32 3.31 -2.99 7.91
CA ALA A 32 2.03 -2.67 7.27
C ALA A 32 1.43 -3.89 6.55
N LEU A 33 2.28 -4.72 5.91
CA LEU A 33 1.84 -5.98 5.31
C LEU A 33 1.23 -6.91 6.37
N ARG A 34 1.89 -7.11 7.51
CA ARG A 34 1.38 -7.97 8.60
C ARG A 34 0.06 -7.44 9.19
N GLU A 35 -0.06 -6.13 9.37
CA GLU A 35 -1.32 -5.51 9.81
C GLU A 35 -2.45 -5.79 8.82
N PHE A 36 -2.17 -5.69 7.51
CA PHE A 36 -3.15 -6.00 6.47
C PHE A 36 -3.53 -7.48 6.44
N GLU A 37 -2.58 -8.39 6.56
CA GLU A 37 -2.86 -9.84 6.63
C GLU A 37 -3.76 -10.17 7.83
N ALA A 38 -3.50 -9.54 8.98
CA ALA A 38 -4.34 -9.68 10.17
C ALA A 38 -5.74 -9.11 9.96
N LEU A 39 -5.87 -7.95 9.32
CA LEU A 39 -7.15 -7.33 8.97
C LEU A 39 -7.96 -8.20 8.01
N SER A 40 -7.31 -8.70 6.95
CA SER A 40 -7.97 -9.46 5.89
C SER A 40 -8.33 -10.88 6.32
N LYS A 41 -7.66 -11.42 7.34
CA LYS A 41 -7.82 -12.80 7.82
C LYS A 41 -7.68 -13.82 6.68
N GLY A 42 -6.85 -13.50 5.69
CA GLY A 42 -6.66 -14.31 4.48
C GLY A 42 -7.84 -14.31 3.50
N GLN A 43 -8.91 -13.54 3.77
CA GLN A 43 -10.08 -13.46 2.89
C GLN A 43 -9.86 -12.53 1.70
N TRP A 44 -8.90 -11.60 1.81
CA TRP A 44 -8.64 -10.58 0.80
C TRP A 44 -7.21 -10.71 0.28
N SER A 45 -7.08 -11.07 -1.00
CA SER A 45 -5.78 -11.09 -1.65
C SER A 45 -5.23 -9.67 -1.79
N LEU A 46 -3.93 -9.49 -1.51
CA LEU A 46 -3.24 -8.20 -1.72
C LEU A 46 -3.29 -7.77 -3.20
N SER A 47 -3.38 -8.72 -4.14
CA SER A 47 -3.55 -8.42 -5.57
C SER A 47 -4.83 -7.64 -5.89
N ASN A 48 -5.82 -7.67 -4.99
CA ASN A 48 -7.08 -6.95 -5.16
C ASN A 48 -6.96 -5.49 -4.70
N TYR A 49 -5.76 -5.03 -4.32
CA TYR A 49 -5.52 -3.68 -3.81
C TYR A 49 -4.45 -2.96 -4.63
N THR A 50 -4.64 -1.66 -4.79
CA THR A 50 -3.58 -0.72 -5.15
C THR A 50 -2.94 -0.20 -3.87
N MET A 51 -1.60 -0.23 -3.82
CA MET A 51 -0.84 0.34 -2.71
C MET A 51 -0.30 1.73 -3.07
N SER A 52 -0.42 2.69 -2.16
CA SER A 52 0.27 3.98 -2.26
C SER A 52 1.04 4.30 -0.97
N ILE A 53 2.13 5.03 -1.13
CA ILE A 53 3.02 5.44 -0.04
C ILE A 53 3.14 6.96 -0.07
N ASN A 54 2.78 7.60 1.04
CA ASN A 54 3.01 9.03 1.23
C ASN A 54 4.03 9.22 2.35
N VAL A 55 4.94 10.17 2.15
CA VAL A 55 5.99 10.49 3.12
C VAL A 55 5.80 11.93 3.58
N GLY A 56 5.83 12.15 4.89
CA GLY A 56 5.62 13.44 5.52
C GLY A 56 6.63 13.72 6.60
N SER A 57 6.55 14.93 7.17
CA SER A 57 7.40 15.37 8.28
C SER A 57 8.89 15.17 8.01
N GLU A 58 9.34 15.57 6.82
CA GLU A 58 10.75 15.47 6.38
C GLU A 58 11.27 14.03 6.36
N GLY A 59 10.42 13.06 5.99
CA GLY A 59 10.83 11.65 5.94
C GLY A 59 10.71 10.92 7.26
N ARG A 60 10.10 11.51 8.29
CA ARG A 60 9.93 10.86 9.61
C ARG A 60 8.64 10.08 9.76
N VAL A 61 7.65 10.35 8.90
CA VAL A 61 6.34 9.68 8.93
C VAL A 61 6.01 9.14 7.56
N ILE A 62 5.51 7.91 7.52
CA ILE A 62 5.07 7.24 6.29
C ILE A 62 3.64 6.75 6.46
N ALA A 63 2.83 6.98 5.44
CA ALA A 63 1.48 6.46 5.33
C ALA A 63 1.44 5.42 4.20
N VAL A 64 1.10 4.19 4.53
CA VAL A 64 0.91 3.08 3.58
C VAL A 64 -0.59 2.86 3.43
N SER A 65 -1.12 3.13 2.24
CA SER A 65 -2.54 2.96 1.94
C SER A 65 -2.76 1.79 1.01
N LEU A 66 -3.76 0.96 1.33
CA LEU A 66 -4.24 -0.15 0.52
C LEU A 66 -5.68 0.16 0.13
N MET A 67 -5.88 0.42 -1.16
CA MET A 67 -7.17 0.75 -1.75
C MET A 67 -7.68 -0.45 -2.56
N PRO A 68 -8.89 -0.97 -2.30
CA PRO A 68 -9.53 -1.97 -3.16
C PRO A 68 -9.50 -1.50 -4.61
N ASN A 69 -9.11 -2.37 -5.53
CA ASN A 69 -9.10 -2.06 -6.95
C ASN A 69 -10.50 -2.39 -7.53
N PRO A 70 -11.18 -1.40 -8.16
CA PRO A 70 -12.55 -1.57 -8.66
C PRO A 70 -12.67 -2.56 -9.82
N ALA A 71 -11.56 -2.90 -10.48
CA ALA A 71 -11.55 -3.86 -11.57
C ALA A 71 -11.72 -5.32 -11.10
N TYR A 72 -11.62 -5.59 -9.80
CA TYR A 72 -11.81 -6.94 -9.26
C TYR A 72 -13.25 -7.15 -8.82
N GLU A 73 -13.79 -8.31 -9.15
CA GLU A 73 -15.11 -8.77 -8.73
C GLU A 73 -15.00 -10.16 -8.10
N ILE A 74 -15.81 -10.43 -7.08
CA ILE A 74 -15.99 -11.78 -6.52
C ILE A 74 -17.41 -12.21 -6.84
N ASN A 75 -17.55 -13.28 -7.64
CA ASN A 75 -18.86 -13.80 -8.09
C ASN A 75 -19.75 -12.74 -8.78
N GLY A 76 -19.15 -11.83 -9.56
CA GLY A 76 -19.87 -10.74 -10.25
C GLY A 76 -20.28 -9.58 -9.34
N VAL A 77 -19.82 -9.56 -8.08
CA VAL A 77 -19.96 -8.43 -7.17
C VAL A 77 -18.62 -7.70 -7.11
N PRO A 78 -18.58 -6.41 -7.46
CA PRO A 78 -17.38 -5.61 -7.34
C PRO A 78 -16.77 -5.66 -5.93
N PHE A 79 -15.46 -5.84 -5.89
CA PHE A 79 -14.66 -5.75 -4.69
C PHE A 79 -14.75 -4.33 -4.08
N GLU A 80 -14.94 -3.33 -4.95
CA GLU A 80 -15.34 -1.96 -4.64
C GLU A 80 -16.67 -1.62 -5.34
N ILE A 81 -17.70 -1.11 -4.65
CA ILE A 81 -18.83 -0.44 -5.34
C ILE A 81 -18.49 1.04 -5.50
N ALA A 82 -18.24 1.47 -6.74
CA ALA A 82 -18.12 2.89 -7.07
C ALA A 82 -19.45 3.60 -6.76
N SER A 83 -19.49 4.29 -5.61
CA SER A 83 -20.62 5.06 -5.03
C SER A 83 -21.42 4.32 -3.93
N ARG A 84 -21.34 4.89 -2.70
CA ARG A 84 -22.15 4.63 -1.48
C ARG A 84 -21.59 3.72 -0.37
N GLY A 85 -20.28 3.48 -0.33
CA GLY A 85 -19.55 3.37 0.95
C GLY A 85 -19.91 2.19 1.86
N MET A 86 -20.04 0.97 1.32
CA MET A 86 -19.85 -0.24 2.11
C MET A 86 -19.16 -1.33 1.30
N TYR A 87 -18.06 -1.82 1.85
CA TYR A 87 -17.24 -2.90 1.34
C TYR A 87 -17.91 -4.26 1.60
N LEU A 88 -18.41 -4.96 0.56
CA LEU A 88 -18.95 -6.32 0.72
C LEU A 88 -17.82 -7.37 0.81
N HIS A 89 -16.72 -7.15 0.09
CA HIS A 89 -15.69 -8.15 -0.14
C HIS A 89 -14.26 -7.74 0.22
N GLY A 90 -13.98 -6.46 0.52
CA GLY A 90 -12.67 -6.02 1.02
C GLY A 90 -12.62 -4.54 1.35
N ARG A 91 -11.90 -4.16 2.41
CA ARG A 91 -11.93 -2.80 2.98
C ARG A 91 -10.63 -2.04 2.77
N GLY A 92 -10.73 -0.80 2.30
CA GLY A 92 -9.58 0.09 2.22
C GLY A 92 -9.06 0.53 3.58
N VAL A 93 -7.74 0.61 3.71
CA VAL A 93 -7.06 0.94 4.97
C VAL A 93 -5.78 1.72 4.72
N THR A 94 -5.48 2.66 5.61
CA THR A 94 -4.22 3.38 5.66
C THR A 94 -3.58 3.18 7.02
N TYR A 95 -2.32 2.75 7.03
CA TYR A 95 -1.49 2.65 8.22
C TYR A 95 -0.45 3.77 8.23
N VAL A 96 -0.38 4.54 9.31
CA VAL A 96 0.56 5.64 9.48
C VAL A 96 1.59 5.25 10.53
N TYR A 97 2.86 5.29 10.17
CA TYR A 97 3.98 4.93 11.03
C TYR A 97 4.94 6.09 11.23
N ALA A 98 5.51 6.17 12.43
CA ALA A 98 6.73 6.93 12.68
C ALA A 98 7.93 6.04 12.34
N ILE A 99 8.82 6.52 11.46
CA ILE A 99 9.93 5.73 10.91
C ILE A 99 11.00 5.47 11.98
N GLU A 100 11.40 6.50 12.73
CA GLU A 100 12.45 6.39 13.76
C GLU A 100 12.14 5.30 14.80
N THR A 101 10.90 5.26 15.28
CA THR A 101 10.45 4.33 16.32
C THR A 101 9.81 3.06 15.76
N ARG A 102 9.54 3.00 14.45
CA ARG A 102 8.81 1.93 13.76
C ARG A 102 7.42 1.64 14.34
N GLN A 103 6.82 2.64 14.98
CA GLN A 103 5.54 2.47 15.67
C GLN A 103 4.37 2.87 14.77
N LEU A 104 3.30 2.06 14.80
CA LEU A 104 2.02 2.39 14.20
C LEU A 104 1.38 3.53 15.01
N VAL A 105 1.28 4.70 14.40
CA VAL A 105 0.70 5.91 14.99
C VAL A 105 -0.81 5.94 14.79
N LYS A 106 -1.29 5.49 13.62
CA LYS A 106 -2.72 5.55 13.30
C LYS A 106 -3.12 4.55 12.23
N THR A 107 -4.31 3.98 12.41
CA THR A 107 -5.01 3.24 11.36
C THR A 107 -6.25 4.03 10.95
N VAL A 108 -6.40 4.27 9.65
CA VAL A 108 -7.58 4.92 9.07
C VAL A 108 -8.22 3.94 8.13
N TYR A 109 -9.47 3.58 8.42
CA TYR A 109 -10.25 2.79 7.49
C TYR A 109 -11.03 3.69 6.56
N MET A 110 -10.98 3.40 5.27
CA MET A 110 -11.79 4.07 4.28
C MET A 110 -13.28 3.70 4.52
N ARG A 111 -14.18 4.63 4.16
CA ARG A 111 -15.64 4.51 4.36
C ARG A 111 -16.30 4.21 3.03
#